data_AF-A0A2V7C4S7-F1
#
_entry.id   AF-A0A2V7C4S7-F1
#
_cell.length_a   1.000
_cell.length_b   1.000
_cell.length_c   1.000
_cell.angle_alpha   90.00
_cell.angle_beta   90.00
_cell.angle_gamma   90.00
#
_symmetry.space_group_name_H-M   'P 1'
#
loop_
_entity.id
_entity.type
_entity.pdbx_description
1 polymer ?
#
loop_
_entity_poly.entity_id
_entity_poly.type
_entity_poly.pdbx_seq_one_letter_code
_entity_poly.pdbx_strand_id
1 'polypeptide(L)' 'MQVVAFSTPEDPLWRWRIVNYAGELVEESYETFPSIASAIEQGSKRLRLMDVVDNSVPFHPHRSTRHLRVP' A
#
# COMPACT_ATOMS: atom_id res chain seq x y z
N MET A 1 5.27 0.66 5.85
CA MET A 1 4.95 0.16 4.50
C MET A 1 4.79 -1.35 4.49
N GLN A 2 3.95 -1.85 3.59
CA GLN A 2 3.64 -3.27 3.39
C GLN A 2 3.55 -3.61 1.90
N VAL A 3 3.84 -4.85 1.55
CA VAL A 3 3.64 -5.40 0.20
C VAL A 3 2.39 -6.26 0.20
N VAL A 4 1.48 -5.99 -0.73
CA VAL A 4 0.23 -6.73 -0.90
C VAL A 4 0.21 -7.29 -2.31
N ALA A 5 -0.02 -8.59 -2.45
CA ALA A 5 -0.28 -9.21 -3.75
C ALA A 5 -1.79 -9.28 -4.01
N PHE A 6 -2.18 -9.01 -5.25
CA PHE A 6 -3.57 -9.05 -5.68
C PHE A 6 -3.66 -9.61 -7.10
N SER A 7 -4.82 -10.18 -7.44
CA SER A 7 -5.19 -10.58 -8.79
C SER A 7 -6.67 -10.25 -9.00
N THR A 8 -7.12 -10.22 -10.25
CA THR A 8 -8.51 -9.92 -10.60
C THR A 8 -9.13 -11.10 -11.34
N PRO A 9 -10.48 -11.23 -11.35
CA PRO A 9 -11.12 -12.26 -12.16
C PRO A 9 -10.88 -12.11 -13.68
N GLU A 10 -10.71 -10.86 -14.15
CA GLU A 10 -10.46 -10.55 -15.58
C GLU A 10 -9.00 -10.83 -16.01
N ASP A 11 -8.04 -10.59 -15.12
CA ASP A 11 -6.65 -10.98 -15.27
C ASP A 11 -6.21 -11.76 -14.02
N PRO A 12 -6.19 -13.11 -14.10
CA PRO A 12 -5.88 -13.97 -12.96
C PRO A 12 -4.39 -13.98 -12.60
N LEU A 13 -3.55 -13.23 -13.32
CA LEU A 13 -2.16 -13.06 -12.95
C LEU A 13 -2.02 -12.14 -11.72
N TRP A 14 -0.99 -12.42 -10.93
CA TRP A 14 -0.72 -11.70 -9.70
C TRP A 14 0.07 -10.43 -9.98
N ARG A 15 -0.27 -9.36 -9.29
CA ARG A 15 0.50 -8.12 -9.20
C ARG A 15 0.77 -7.81 -7.75
N TRP A 16 1.75 -6.97 -7.46
CA TRP A 16 1.97 -6.47 -6.11
C TRP A 16 1.79 -4.96 -6.04
N ARG A 17 1.41 -4.49 -4.86
CA ARG A 17 1.33 -3.07 -4.48
C ARG A 17 2.12 -2.86 -3.20
N ILE A 18 2.82 -1.74 -3.10
CA ILE A 18 3.38 -1.24 -1.86
C ILE A 18 2.42 -0.19 -1.33
N VAL A 19 1.99 -0.37 -0.08
CA VAL A 19 1.07 0.54 0.62
C VAL A 19 1.79 1.08 1.85
N ASN A 20 1.67 2.37 2.12
CA ASN A 20 2.18 2.96 3.34
C ASN A 20 1.25 2.69 4.54
N TYR A 21 1.69 3.05 5.74
CA TYR A 21 0.88 2.83 6.94
C TYR A 21 -0.35 3.75 7.04
N ALA A 22 -0.41 4.82 6.25
CA ALA A 22 -1.62 5.62 6.09
C ALA A 22 -2.64 4.99 5.11
N GLY A 23 -2.30 3.88 4.45
CA GLY A 23 -3.17 3.19 3.49
C GLY A 23 -3.07 3.71 2.06
N GLU A 24 -2.11 4.59 1.77
CA GLU A 24 -1.90 5.16 0.44
C GLU A 24 -1.04 4.22 -0.42
N LEU A 25 -1.40 4.10 -1.71
CA LEU A 25 -0.62 3.37 -2.69
C LEU A 25 0.68 4.13 -2.99
N VAL A 26 1.81 3.49 -2.70
CA VAL A 26 3.15 4.04 -2.96
C VAL A 26 3.63 3.62 -4.35
N GLU A 27 3.50 2.34 -4.70
CA GLU A 27 3.91 1.80 -5.98
C GLU A 27 3.09 0.55 -6.33
N GLU A 28 2.87 0.30 -7.62
CA GLU A 28 2.24 -0.92 -8.14
C GLU A 28 3.14 -1.56 -9.21
N SER A 29 3.18 -2.89 -9.25
CA SER A 29 3.89 -3.63 -10.28
C SER A 29 3.24 -3.48 -11.65
N TYR A 30 4.03 -3.07 -12.65
CA TYR A 30 3.61 -3.16 -14.05
C TYR A 30 3.61 -4.61 -14.54
N GLU A 31 4.58 -5.39 -14.06
CA GLU A 31 4.72 -6.82 -14.35
C GLU A 31 3.65 -7.65 -13.64
N THR A 32 3.34 -8.79 -14.24
CA THR A 32 2.39 -9.78 -13.76
C THR A 32 3.11 -11.10 -13.48
N PHE A 33 2.69 -11.79 -12.42
CA PHE A 33 3.31 -13.01 -11.91
C PHE A 33 2.35 -14.19 -11.95
N PRO A 34 2.83 -15.40 -12.23
CA PRO A 34 1.99 -16.59 -12.23
C PRO A 34 1.60 -17.06 -10.82
N SER A 35 2.27 -16.56 -9.77
CA SER A 35 2.00 -16.96 -8.38
C SER A 35 2.04 -15.78 -7.41
N ILE A 36 1.24 -15.88 -6.34
CA ILE A 36 1.23 -14.91 -5.24
C ILE A 36 2.61 -14.80 -4.59
N ALA A 37 3.33 -15.93 -4.44
CA ALA A 37 4.64 -15.96 -3.82
C ALA A 37 5.67 -15.16 -4.63
N SER A 38 5.68 -15.32 -5.96
CA SER A 38 6.56 -14.56 -6.86
C SER A 38 6.26 -13.06 -6.81
N ALA A 39 4.98 -12.68 -6.76
CA ALA A 39 4.59 -11.27 -6.63
C ALA A 39 5.05 -10.67 -5.29
N ILE A 40 4.85 -11.38 -4.17
CA ILE A 40 5.30 -10.93 -2.85
C ILE A 40 6.83 -10.85 -2.77
N GLU A 41 7.55 -11.80 -3.35
CA GLU A 41 9.01 -11.80 -3.38
C GLU A 41 9.55 -10.59 -4.14
N GLN A 42 9.03 -10.33 -5.36
CA GLN A 42 9.45 -9.18 -6.14
C GLN A 42 9.10 -7.87 -5.44
N GLY A 43 7.87 -7.73 -4.93
CA GLY A 43 7.45 -6.53 -4.21
C GLY A 43 8.28 -6.30 -2.94
N SER A 44 8.65 -7.35 -2.21
CA SER A 44 9.52 -7.26 -1.04
C SER A 44 10.93 -6.83 -1.40
N LYS A 45 11.46 -7.33 -2.53
CA LYS A 45 12.74 -6.87 -3.07
C LYS A 45 12.66 -5.39 -3.46
N ARG A 46 11.59 -4.96 -4.12
CA ARG A 46 11.40 -3.55 -4.51
C ARG A 46 11.31 -2.64 -3.29
N LEU A 47 10.52 -3.00 -2.29
CA LEU A 47 10.39 -2.23 -1.04
C LEU A 47 11.75 -2.04 -0.34
N ARG A 48 12.59 -3.08 -0.28
CA ARG A 48 13.94 -2.98 0.27
C ARG A 48 14.85 -2.06 -0.54
N LEU A 49 14.72 -2.05 -1.87
CA LEU A 49 15.51 -1.18 -2.75
C LEU A 49 15.08 0.29 -2.69
N MET A 50 13.82 0.55 -2.36
CA MET A 50 13.32 1.92 -2.22
C MET A 50 13.93 2.63 -1.01
N ASP A 51 14.26 1.89 0.06
CA ASP A 51 14.84 2.43 1.31
C ASP A 51 14.07 3.66 1.85
N VAL A 52 12.75 3.66 1.66
CA VAL A 52 11.90 4.80 2.02
C VAL A 52 11.47 4.69 3.47
N VAL A 53 11.71 5.77 4.23
CA VAL A 53 11.12 5.97 5.55
C VAL A 53 9.67 6.44 5.36
N ASP A 54 8.74 5.71 5.97
CA ASP A 54 7.32 6.05 5.96
C ASP A 54 7.06 7.25 6.87
N ASN A 55 6.88 8.42 6.27
CA ASN A 55 6.51 9.66 6.97
C ASN A 55 5.02 9.99 6.80
N SER A 56 4.22 9.05 6.27
CA SER A 56 2.79 9.27 6.07
C SER A 56 2.09 9.37 7.42
N VAL A 57 1.15 10.32 7.52
CA VAL A 57 0.28 10.45 8.68
C VAL A 57 -1.03 9.76 8.36
N PRO A 58 -1.51 8.82 9.21
CA PRO A 58 -2.82 8.21 9.00
C PRO A 58 -3.88 9.29 8.84
N PHE A 59 -4.76 9.13 7.85
CA PHE A 59 -5.91 10.02 7.72
C PHE A 59 -6.77 9.91 8.98
N HIS A 60 -6.94 11.01 9.70
CA HIS A 60 -7.80 11.07 10.87
C HIS A 60 -9.18 11.60 10.44
N PRO A 61 -10.20 10.73 10.23
CA PRO A 61 -11.53 11.17 9.81
C PRO A 61 -12.22 12.05 10.86
N HIS A 62 -11.80 11.93 12.13
CA HIS A 62 -12.34 12.71 13.22
C HIS A 62 -11.64 14.07 13.33
N ARG A 63 -12.14 15.05 12.57
CA ARG A 63 -11.85 16.46 12.86
C ARG A 63 -12.53 16.80 14.17
N SER A 64 -11.74 17.08 15.21
CA SER A 64 -12.27 17.43 16.53
C SER A 64 -13.24 18.62 16.41
N THR A 65 -14.53 18.40 16.69
CA THR A 65 -15.57 19.43 16.77
C THR A 65 -15.47 20.26 18.05
N ARG A 66 -14.35 20.18 18.77
CA ARG A 66 -14.10 20.98 19.99
C ARG A 66 -14.24 22.47 19.76
N HIS A 67 -13.92 22.95 18.55
CA HIS A 67 -14.13 24.35 18.13
C HIS A 67 -15.61 24.74 17.95
N LEU A 68 -16.52 23.77 17.86
CA LEU A 68 -17.98 23.98 17.82
C LEU A 68 -18.60 24.01 19.22
N ARG A 69 -17.84 23.66 20.26
CA ARG A 69 -18.22 23.83 21.67
C ARG A 69 -17.70 25.19 22.15
N VAL A 70 -18.40 26.26 21.81
CA VAL A 70 -18.27 27.57 22.48
C VAL A 70 -19.40 27.65 23.51
N PRO A 71 -19.16 28.16 24.74
CA PRO A 71 -20.16 28.24 25.81
C PRO A 71 -21.36 29.13 25.47
#